data_AF-A0A5F5XCH4-F1
#
_entry.id   AF-A0A5F5XCH4-F1
#
_cell.length_a   1.000
_cell.length_b   1.000
_cell.length_c   1.000
_cell.angle_alpha   90.00
_cell.angle_beta   90.00
_cell.angle_gamma   90.00
#
_symmetry.space_group_name_H-M   'P 1'
#
loop_
_entity.id
_entity.type
_entity.pdbx_description
1 polymer ?
#
loop_
_entity_poly.entity_id
_entity_poly.type
_entity_poly.pdbx_seq_one_letter_code
_entity_poly.pdbx_strand_id
1 'polypeptide(L)'
;MSLTKAEKAIILSMWGKISTQADAIGTQALERLFASYPQTKTYFPHFDLRPGSAHLRTHGAKVAAALGDAVKSIDNIAGALSKLSEMHAYVLRVDPVNFKVRAGAGVLAGTRRGGGGGRGWAGGVSAAEGAPRTPEPPQSTPASR
;
A
#
# COMPACT_ATOMS: atom_id res chain seq x y z
N MET A 1 -9.19 18.87 -17.45
CA MET A 1 -9.64 17.50 -17.75
C MET A 1 -10.85 17.21 -16.89
N SER A 2 -11.99 16.87 -17.49
CA SER A 2 -13.23 16.54 -16.77
C SER A 2 -13.59 15.08 -17.05
N LEU A 3 -14.17 14.39 -16.08
CA LEU A 3 -14.61 13.01 -16.23
C LEU A 3 -15.76 12.92 -17.23
N THR A 4 -15.66 11.99 -18.18
CA THR A 4 -16.75 11.65 -19.10
C THR A 4 -17.91 10.97 -18.34
N LYS A 5 -19.10 10.97 -18.94
CA LYS A 5 -20.27 10.30 -18.36
C LYS A 5 -20.03 8.81 -18.10
N ALA A 6 -19.29 8.14 -18.98
CA ALA A 6 -18.95 6.73 -18.83
C ALA A 6 -18.01 6.50 -17.63
N GLU A 7 -16.96 7.32 -17.49
CA GLU A 7 -16.05 7.24 -16.34
C GLU A 7 -16.77 7.50 -15.02
N LYS A 8 -17.67 8.49 -14.97
CA LYS A 8 -18.49 8.76 -13.78
C LYS A 8 -19.34 7.55 -13.38
N ALA A 9 -19.99 6.92 -14.35
CA ALA A 9 -20.81 5.72 -14.08
C ALA A 9 -19.98 4.55 -13.55
N ILE A 10 -18.78 4.35 -14.09
CA ILE A 10 -17.85 3.31 -13.62
C ILE A 10 -17.41 3.61 -12.18
N ILE A 11 -17.02 4.84 -11.87
CA ILE A 11 -16.59 5.25 -10.53
C ILE A 11 -17.71 5.03 -9.51
N LEU A 12 -18.94 5.45 -9.83
CA LEU A 12 -20.10 5.26 -8.95
C LEU A 12 -20.40 3.77 -8.71
N SER A 13 -20.35 2.95 -9.77
CA SER A 13 -20.56 1.50 -9.67
C SER A 13 -19.49 0.81 -8.83
N MET A 14 -18.23 1.18 -9.02
CA MET A 14 -17.11 0.66 -8.22
C MET A 14 -17.24 1.10 -6.76
N TRP A 15 -17.51 2.38 -6.51
CA TRP A 15 -17.67 2.91 -5.16
C TRP A 15 -18.80 2.21 -4.40
N GLY A 16 -19.94 1.96 -5.07
CA GLY A 16 -21.04 1.21 -4.49
C GLY A 16 -20.63 -0.16 -3.94
N LYS A 17 -19.70 -0.86 -4.63
CA LYS A 17 -19.19 -2.17 -4.20
C LYS A 17 -18.17 -2.09 -3.06
N ILE A 18 -17.32 -1.07 -3.05
CA ILE A 18 -16.20 -0.97 -2.09
C ILE A 18 -16.57 -0.18 -0.82
N SER A 19 -17.65 0.59 -0.86
CA SER A 19 -18.03 1.52 0.22
C SER A 19 -18.16 0.84 1.59
N THR A 20 -18.63 -0.41 1.64
CA THR A 20 -18.78 -1.19 2.88
C THR A 20 -17.46 -1.60 3.51
N GLN A 21 -16.36 -1.58 2.74
CA GLN A 21 -15.02 -1.92 3.20
C GLN A 21 -14.06 -0.72 3.12
N ALA A 22 -14.58 0.49 2.87
CA ALA A 22 -13.77 1.65 2.53
C ALA A 22 -12.77 2.00 3.65
N ASP A 23 -13.15 1.83 4.92
CA ASP A 23 -12.27 2.08 6.07
C ASP A 23 -11.09 1.11 6.13
N ALA A 24 -11.35 -0.18 5.90
CA ALA A 24 -10.32 -1.21 5.87
C ALA A 24 -9.37 -1.00 4.68
N ILE A 25 -9.93 -0.68 3.51
CA ILE A 25 -9.16 -0.36 2.30
C ILE A 25 -8.31 0.90 2.51
N GLY A 26 -8.86 1.93 3.13
CA GLY A 26 -8.16 3.18 3.46
C GLY A 26 -6.98 2.94 4.40
N THR A 27 -7.16 2.08 5.41
CA THR A 27 -6.10 1.67 6.33
C THR A 27 -4.98 0.93 5.58
N GLN A 28 -5.34 -0.09 4.79
CA GLN A 28 -4.38 -0.87 4.02
C GLN A 28 -3.63 -0.02 2.98
N ALA A 29 -4.29 0.98 2.40
CA ALA A 29 -3.66 1.92 1.48
C ALA A 29 -2.58 2.77 2.19
N LEU A 30 -2.84 3.23 3.42
CA LEU A 30 -1.85 3.94 4.23
C LEU A 30 -0.69 3.04 4.65
N GLU A 31 -0.96 1.80 5.04
CA GLU A 31 0.10 0.83 5.38
C GLU A 31 1.02 0.57 4.18
N ARG A 32 0.44 0.37 2.98
CA ARG A 32 1.20 0.21 1.73
C ARG A 32 1.97 1.47 1.37
N LEU A 33 1.38 2.67 1.56
CA LEU A 33 2.06 3.93 1.33
C LEU A 33 3.34 4.05 2.18
N PHE A 34 3.24 3.77 3.47
CA PHE A 34 4.40 3.87 4.37
C PHE A 34 5.43 2.76 4.14
N ALA A 35 5.01 1.60 3.64
CA ALA A 35 5.93 0.52 3.24
C ALA A 35 6.69 0.87 1.95
N SER A 36 5.98 1.35 0.92
CA SER A 36 6.56 1.66 -0.39
C SER A 36 7.32 3.00 -0.42
N TYR A 37 6.89 3.98 0.38
CA TYR A 37 7.47 5.32 0.41
C TYR A 37 7.76 5.77 1.84
N PRO A 38 8.84 5.28 2.46
CA PRO A 38 9.18 5.61 3.86
C PRO A 38 9.33 7.10 4.13
N GLN A 39 9.73 7.89 3.13
CA GLN A 39 9.83 9.35 3.21
C GLN A 39 8.52 10.03 3.64
N THR A 40 7.37 9.44 3.32
CA THR A 40 6.05 9.97 3.68
C THR A 40 5.74 9.85 5.17
N LYS A 41 6.47 9.00 5.92
CA LYS A 41 6.33 8.86 7.37
C LYS A 41 6.69 10.15 8.12
N THR A 42 7.52 11.01 7.52
CA THR A 42 7.95 12.29 8.12
C THR A 42 6.79 13.25 8.36
N TYR A 43 5.69 13.13 7.61
CA TYR A 43 4.48 13.91 7.82
C TYR A 43 3.63 13.44 9.02
N PHE A 44 3.96 12.30 9.62
CA PHE A 44 3.19 11.68 10.70
C PHE A 44 4.05 11.36 11.94
N PRO A 45 4.79 12.33 12.51
CA PRO A 45 5.69 12.06 13.64
C PRO A 45 4.94 11.70 14.93
N HIS A 46 3.65 12.06 15.04
CA HIS A 46 2.81 11.79 16.20
C HIS A 46 1.95 10.53 16.05
N PHE A 47 2.09 9.78 14.95
CA PHE A 47 1.28 8.59 14.72
C PHE A 47 2.05 7.32 15.06
N ASP A 48 1.34 6.33 15.61
CA ASP A 48 1.82 4.96 15.54
C ASP A 48 1.57 4.46 14.11
N LEU A 49 2.66 4.21 13.37
CA LEU A 49 2.63 3.77 11.97
C LEU A 49 2.81 2.25 11.84
N ARG A 50 2.75 1.50 12.95
CA ARG A 50 2.81 0.04 12.92
C ARG A 50 1.54 -0.52 12.26
N PRO A 51 1.63 -1.66 11.54
CA PRO A 51 0.46 -2.33 10.98
C PRO A 51 -0.61 -2.57 12.06
N GLY A 52 -1.87 -2.29 11.74
CA GLY A 52 -3.00 -2.44 12.69
C GLY A 52 -3.17 -1.32 13.73
N SER A 53 -2.34 -0.27 13.68
CA SER A 53 -2.47 0.89 14.57
C SER A 53 -3.87 1.53 14.51
N ALA A 54 -4.38 1.94 15.68
CA ALA A 54 -5.64 2.69 15.77
C ALA A 54 -5.55 4.06 15.07
N HIS A 55 -4.37 4.68 15.03
CA HIS A 55 -4.14 5.94 14.33
C HIS A 55 -4.27 5.75 12.82
N LEU A 56 -3.70 4.67 12.28
CA LEU A 56 -3.84 4.33 10.86
C LEU A 56 -5.28 4.02 10.48
N ARG A 57 -6.00 3.27 11.31
CA ARG A 57 -7.42 2.96 11.08
C ARG A 57 -8.29 4.21 11.05
N THR A 58 -8.11 5.07 12.05
CA THR A 58 -8.88 6.32 12.16
C THR A 58 -8.57 7.28 11.00
N HIS A 59 -7.30 7.39 10.61
CA HIS A 59 -6.92 8.25 9.50
C HIS A 59 -7.34 7.67 8.15
N GLY A 60 -7.22 6.35 7.96
CA GLY A 60 -7.71 5.63 6.79
C GLY A 60 -9.21 5.82 6.58
N ALA A 61 -10.01 5.74 7.65
CA ALA A 61 -11.44 6.03 7.61
C ALA A 61 -11.72 7.49 7.18
N LYS A 62 -10.95 8.47 7.67
CA LYS A 62 -11.09 9.88 7.23
C LYS A 62 -10.78 10.05 5.74
N VAL A 63 -9.76 9.37 5.23
CA VAL A 63 -9.41 9.39 3.79
C VAL A 63 -10.51 8.71 2.96
N ALA A 64 -11.03 7.58 3.42
CA ALA A 64 -12.12 6.85 2.78
C ALA A 64 -13.42 7.67 2.75
N ALA A 65 -13.76 8.35 3.85
CA ALA A 65 -14.91 9.24 3.92
C ALA A 65 -14.79 10.40 2.93
N ALA A 66 -13.61 11.04 2.84
CA ALA A 66 -13.35 12.11 1.88
C ALA A 66 -13.46 11.63 0.42
N LEU A 67 -12.99 10.41 0.12
CA LEU A 67 -13.20 9.79 -1.19
C LEU A 67 -14.69 9.55 -1.46
N GLY A 68 -15.45 9.11 -0.45
CA GLY A 68 -16.89 8.94 -0.57
C GLY A 68 -17.62 10.24 -0.86
N ASP A 69 -17.24 11.33 -0.21
CA ASP A 69 -17.83 12.64 -0.46
C ASP A 69 -17.46 13.19 -1.84
N ALA A 70 -16.23 12.95 -2.31
CA ALA A 70 -15.84 13.26 -3.69
C ALA A 70 -16.65 12.46 -4.72
N VAL A 71 -16.94 11.18 -4.45
CA VAL A 71 -17.77 10.35 -5.34
C VAL A 71 -19.23 10.79 -5.33
N LYS A 72 -19.79 11.15 -4.18
CA LYS A 72 -21.15 11.72 -4.09
C LYS A 72 -21.26 13.04 -4.84
N SER A 73 -20.20 13.84 -4.84
CA SER A 73 -20.12 15.13 -5.52
C SER A 73 -19.27 15.06 -6.78
N ILE A 74 -19.39 14.00 -7.58
CA ILE A 74 -18.54 13.76 -8.76
C ILE A 74 -18.61 14.87 -9.83
N ASP A 75 -19.68 15.65 -9.84
CA ASP A 75 -19.86 16.83 -10.71
C ASP A 75 -19.24 18.12 -10.12
N ASN A 76 -18.93 18.15 -8.82
CA ASN A 76 -18.34 19.29 -8.12
C ASN A 76 -17.29 18.84 -7.07
N ILE A 77 -16.30 18.07 -7.52
CA ILE A 77 -15.24 17.54 -6.64
C ILE A 77 -14.43 18.67 -5.98
N ALA A 78 -14.16 19.74 -6.73
CA ALA A 78 -13.41 20.88 -6.23
C ALA A 78 -14.12 21.57 -5.05
N GLY A 79 -15.45 21.74 -5.14
CA GLY A 79 -16.26 22.25 -4.02
C GLY A 79 -16.25 21.30 -2.83
N ALA A 80 -16.51 20.01 -3.07
CA ALA A 80 -16.59 19.00 -2.01
C ALA A 80 -15.27 18.81 -1.24
N LEU A 81 -14.12 18.94 -1.90
CA LEU A 81 -12.80 18.77 -1.29
C LEU A 81 -12.06 20.08 -1.00
N SER A 82 -12.73 21.24 -1.12
CA SER A 82 -12.13 22.56 -0.93
C SER A 82 -11.42 22.69 0.43
N LYS A 83 -12.14 22.39 1.52
CA LYS A 83 -11.62 22.40 2.89
C LYS A 83 -10.46 21.41 3.10
N LEU A 84 -10.49 20.26 2.43
CA LEU A 84 -9.40 19.29 2.48
C LEU A 84 -8.17 19.78 1.70
N SER A 85 -8.39 20.49 0.60
CA SER A 85 -7.34 21.08 -0.22
C SER A 85 -6.62 22.20 0.53
N GLU A 86 -7.36 23.06 1.21
CA GLU A 86 -6.80 24.11 2.08
C GLU A 86 -5.97 23.52 3.22
N MET A 87 -6.49 22.48 3.88
CA MET A 87 -5.76 21.77 4.93
C MET A 87 -4.42 21.20 4.43
N HIS A 88 -4.41 20.59 3.24
CA HIS A 88 -3.17 20.03 2.68
C HIS A 88 -2.19 21.11 2.22
N ALA A 89 -2.68 22.25 1.71
CA ALA A 89 -1.84 23.34 1.22
C ALA A 89 -1.24 24.17 2.37
N TYR A 90 -2.06 24.55 3.35
CA TYR A 90 -1.67 25.58 4.33
C TYR A 90 -1.29 25.00 5.70
N VAL A 91 -1.93 23.90 6.13
CA VAL A 91 -1.72 23.33 7.47
C VAL A 91 -0.71 22.19 7.42
N LEU A 92 -0.95 21.19 6.56
CA LEU A 92 -0.09 20.00 6.46
C LEU A 92 1.11 20.23 5.53
N ARG A 93 1.03 21.22 4.63
CA ARG A 93 2.07 21.58 3.63
C ARG A 93 2.65 20.35 2.95
N VAL A 94 1.78 19.41 2.57
CA VAL A 94 2.20 18.18 1.90
C VAL A 94 2.64 18.55 0.49
N ASP A 95 3.87 18.18 0.13
CA ASP A 95 4.39 18.47 -1.21
C ASP A 95 3.48 17.82 -2.27
N PRO A 96 3.03 18.59 -3.30
CA PRO A 96 2.22 18.07 -4.41
C PRO A 96 2.76 16.78 -5.04
N VAL A 97 4.08 16.55 -5.02
CA VAL A 97 4.71 15.33 -5.55
C VAL A 97 4.20 14.05 -4.86
N ASN A 98 3.85 14.13 -3.58
CA ASN A 98 3.34 12.98 -2.81
C ASN A 98 1.93 12.57 -3.22
N PHE A 99 1.14 13.48 -3.81
CA PHE A 99 -0.16 13.14 -4.39
C PHE A 99 -0.05 12.47 -5.75
N LYS A 100 1.07 12.66 -6.46
CA LYS A 100 1.32 12.03 -7.76
C LYS A 100 1.74 10.57 -7.59
N VAL A 101 2.52 10.28 -6.54
CA VAL A 101 2.81 8.92 -6.07
C VAL A 101 1.53 8.12 -5.76
N ARG A 102 0.49 8.83 -5.27
CA ARG A 102 -0.84 8.26 -4.95
C ARG A 102 -1.69 7.91 -6.18
N ALA A 103 -1.42 8.48 -7.36
CA ALA A 103 -2.24 8.30 -8.57
C ALA A 103 -1.69 7.27 -9.57
N GLY A 104 -0.43 6.85 -9.44
CA GLY A 104 0.14 5.80 -10.28
C GLY A 104 1.67 5.85 -10.36
N ALA A 105 2.32 4.95 -9.64
CA ALA A 105 3.68 4.49 -9.91
C ALA A 105 3.88 3.11 -9.26
N GLY A 106 3.26 2.06 -9.81
CA GLY A 106 3.30 0.73 -9.21
C GLY A 106 2.73 -0.44 -9.99
N VAL A 107 2.64 -0.37 -11.32
CA VAL A 107 2.60 -1.56 -12.22
C VAL A 107 3.27 -1.10 -13.50
N LEU A 108 4.60 -1.21 -13.58
CA LEU A 108 5.40 -1.20 -14.81
C LEU A 108 6.88 -1.31 -14.39
N ALA A 109 7.23 -2.45 -13.79
CA ALA A 109 8.61 -2.89 -13.71
C ALA A 109 8.63 -4.40 -14.00
N GLY A 110 8.91 -4.74 -15.25
CA GLY A 110 9.40 -6.07 -15.61
C GLY A 110 8.46 -6.98 -16.39
N THR A 111 8.07 -6.61 -17.62
CA THR A 111 8.20 -7.58 -18.74
C THR A 111 8.38 -6.84 -20.04
N ARG A 112 9.65 -6.64 -20.40
CA ARG A 112 10.06 -6.15 -21.71
C ARG A 112 9.65 -7.20 -22.75
N ARG A 113 8.92 -6.75 -23.76
CA ARG A 113 8.53 -7.49 -24.96
C ARG A 113 9.77 -7.79 -25.83
N GLY A 114 9.86 -9.02 -26.33
CA GLY A 114 10.79 -9.50 -27.35
C GLY A 114 11.01 -11.00 -27.13
N GLY A 115 10.62 -11.94 -27.98
CA GLY A 115 10.63 -11.94 -29.43
C GLY A 115 11.76 -12.86 -29.90
N GLY A 116 11.47 -14.17 -30.04
CA GLY A 116 12.17 -15.09 -30.93
C GLY A 116 13.37 -15.89 -30.37
N GLY A 117 13.43 -17.16 -30.76
CA GLY A 117 14.68 -17.93 -30.86
C GLY A 117 14.87 -19.00 -29.78
N GLY A 118 14.62 -20.26 -30.15
CA GLY A 118 14.73 -21.39 -29.26
C GLY A 118 16.15 -21.75 -28.81
N ARG A 119 16.19 -22.69 -27.87
CA ARG A 119 17.10 -23.83 -27.73
C ARG A 119 16.77 -24.48 -26.39
N GLY A 120 16.50 -25.78 -26.42
CA GLY A 120 16.16 -26.56 -25.23
C GLY A 120 17.35 -26.72 -24.29
N TRP A 121 17.03 -27.06 -23.04
CA TRP A 121 17.80 -28.05 -22.29
C TRP A 121 16.85 -28.77 -21.34
N ALA A 122 17.00 -30.10 -21.37
CA ALA A 122 16.32 -31.16 -20.65
C ALA A 122 16.04 -30.90 -19.15
N GLY A 123 14.94 -31.53 -18.71
CA GLY A 123 14.68 -31.80 -17.30
C GLY A 123 15.59 -32.90 -16.74
N GLY A 124 15.65 -32.95 -15.41
CA GLY A 124 16.36 -34.00 -14.68
C GLY A 124 16.42 -33.74 -13.17
N VAL A 125 15.39 -34.22 -12.47
CA VAL A 125 15.37 -34.97 -11.18
C VAL A 125 16.33 -34.68 -10.01
N SER A 126 15.76 -34.92 -8.82
CA SER A 126 16.37 -35.29 -7.52
C SER A 126 17.02 -34.16 -6.71
N ALA A 127 17.06 -34.19 -5.39
CA ALA A 127 16.34 -34.81 -4.28
C ALA A 127 17.05 -34.25 -3.03
N ALA A 128 16.34 -34.18 -1.91
CA ALA A 128 16.74 -34.18 -0.48
C ALA A 128 18.17 -33.80 0.01
N GLU A 129 18.17 -33.38 1.30
CA GLU A 129 19.30 -33.09 2.22
C GLU A 129 19.79 -31.62 2.22
N GLY A 130 19.98 -30.96 3.37
CA GLY A 130 19.89 -31.34 4.77
C GLY A 130 19.96 -30.09 5.66
N ALA A 131 19.23 -30.09 6.77
CA ALA A 131 19.21 -29.01 7.75
C ALA A 131 20.47 -29.03 8.64
N PRO A 132 21.01 -27.87 9.07
CA PRO A 132 22.19 -27.81 9.93
C PRO A 132 21.85 -28.17 11.39
N ARG A 133 22.59 -29.14 11.94
CA ARG A 133 22.54 -29.53 13.36
C ARG A 133 23.32 -28.52 14.21
N THR A 134 22.71 -28.10 15.32
CA THR A 134 23.30 -27.29 16.40
C THR A 134 24.31 -28.12 17.23
N PRO A 135 25.42 -27.53 17.72
CA PRO A 135 26.37 -28.23 18.58
C PRO A 135 25.89 -28.31 20.04
N GLU A 136 26.05 -29.49 20.65
CA GLU A 136 25.73 -29.82 22.04
C GLU A 136 26.88 -29.41 23.01
N PRO A 137 26.60 -28.94 24.24
CA PRO A 137 27.64 -28.59 25.23
C PRO A 137 28.24 -29.81 25.96
N PRO A 138 29.51 -29.73 26.43
CA PRO A 138 30.22 -30.87 27.00
C PRO A 138 29.71 -31.24 28.40
N GLN A 139 29.40 -32.53 28.59
CA GLN A 139 29.03 -33.13 29.87
C GLN A 139 30.27 -33.42 30.72
N SER A 140 30.20 -33.00 31.98
CA SER A 140 31.11 -33.31 33.07
C SER A 140 30.97 -34.75 33.57
N THR A 141 32.08 -35.44 33.82
CA THR A 141 32.12 -36.69 34.60
C THR A 141 33.20 -36.65 35.69
N PRO A 142 33.03 -37.43 36.78
CA PRO A 142 33.43 -37.02 38.12
C PRO A 142 34.72 -37.66 38.63
N ALA A 143 35.19 -37.12 39.76
CA ALA A 143 36.29 -37.61 40.57
C ALA A 143 36.14 -39.08 40.98
N SER A 144 37.26 -39.82 41.02
CA SER A 144 37.44 -40.99 41.88
C SER A 144 38.92 -41.29 42.12
N ARG A 145 39.27 -41.19 43.40
CA ARG A 145 40.29 -41.90 44.20
C ARG A 145 41.78 -41.58 44.03
#